data_AF-A0A7J8A445-F1
#
_entry.id   AF-A0A7J8A445-F1
#
_cell.length_a   1.000
_cell.length_b   1.000
_cell.length_c   1.000
_cell.angle_alpha   90.00
_cell.angle_beta   90.00
_cell.angle_gamma   90.00
#
_symmetry.space_group_name_H-M   'P 1'
#
loop_
_entity.id
_entity.type
_entity.pdbx_description
1 polymer ?
#
loop_
_entity_poly.entity_id
_entity_poly.type
_entity_poly.pdbx_seq_one_letter_code
_entity_poly.pdbx_strand_id
1 'polypeptide(L)'
;MDKRIHLELQNRTPSDVKELVLDNCQSYEGKIEGLTDEFEELEFLSTINVGLTSVANLPKLNKLKKLELSDNRISGGLEYWQKSV
;
A
#
# COMPACT_ATOMS: atom_id res chain seq x y z
N MET A 1 -9.10 -3.63 -2.93
CA MET A 1 -7.70 -3.43 -3.41
C MET A 1 -7.07 -4.68 -4.03
N ASP A 2 -7.28 -5.86 -3.45
CA ASP A 2 -6.69 -7.13 -3.88
C ASP A 2 -6.69 -7.39 -5.41
N LYS A 3 -7.83 -7.22 -6.08
CA LYS A 3 -7.93 -7.36 -7.55
C LYS A 3 -6.97 -6.46 -8.32
N ARG A 4 -6.77 -5.22 -7.85
CA ARG A 4 -5.86 -4.27 -8.52
C ARG A 4 -4.41 -4.70 -8.34
N ILE A 5 -4.05 -5.17 -7.15
CA ILE A 5 -2.70 -5.70 -6.87
C ILE A 5 -2.40 -6.88 -7.79
N HIS A 6 -3.35 -7.82 -7.95
CA HIS A 6 -3.19 -8.94 -8.87
C HIS A 6 -2.99 -8.48 -10.33
N LEU A 7 -3.70 -7.44 -10.76
CA LEU A 7 -3.52 -6.84 -12.09
C LEU A 7 -2.15 -6.17 -12.25
N GLU A 8 -1.66 -5.47 -11.23
CA GLU A 8 -0.32 -4.83 -11.26
C GLU A 8 0.81 -5.87 -11.24
N LEU A 9 0.60 -7.00 -10.56
CA LEU A 9 1.58 -8.09 -10.50
C LEU A 9 1.85 -8.68 -11.90
N GLN A 10 0.86 -8.78 -12.79
CA GLN A 10 1.03 -9.26 -14.17
C GLN A 10 1.85 -10.57 -14.28
N ASN A 11 1.57 -11.53 -13.39
CA ASN A 11 2.31 -12.82 -13.24
C ASN A 11 3.71 -12.70 -12.63
N ARG A 12 4.10 -11.54 -12.09
CA ARG A 12 5.28 -11.39 -11.24
C ARG A 12 4.97 -11.82 -9.82
N THR A 13 6.00 -12.29 -9.15
CA THR A 13 6.02 -12.55 -7.72
C THR A 13 5.99 -11.24 -6.94
N PRO A 14 5.22 -11.13 -5.83
CA PRO A 14 5.17 -9.93 -4.99
C PRO A 14 6.55 -9.45 -4.53
N SER A 15 7.44 -10.40 -4.29
CA SER A 15 8.83 -10.15 -3.90
C SER A 15 9.66 -9.46 -4.98
N ASP A 16 9.32 -9.58 -6.26
CA ASP A 16 10.05 -8.90 -7.35
C ASP A 16 9.48 -7.52 -7.70
N VAL A 17 8.39 -7.11 -7.05
CA VAL A 17 7.73 -5.83 -7.34
C VAL A 17 8.40 -4.70 -6.56
N LYS A 18 9.03 -3.79 -7.30
CA LYS A 18 9.66 -2.58 -6.74
C LYS A 18 8.74 -1.38 -6.65
N GLU A 19 7.74 -1.32 -7.51
CA GLU A 19 6.85 -0.18 -7.63
C GLU A 19 5.42 -0.67 -7.78
N LEU A 20 4.53 -0.17 -6.93
CA LEU A 20 3.12 -0.55 -6.93
C LEU A 20 2.23 0.69 -6.90
N VAL A 21 1.41 0.85 -7.95
CA VAL A 21 0.51 1.99 -8.12
C VAL A 21 -0.93 1.51 -8.02
N LEU A 22 -1.60 1.89 -6.93
CA LEU A 22 -2.96 1.50 -6.59
C LEU A 22 -3.94 2.69 -6.62
N ASP A 23 -3.59 3.74 -7.36
CA ASP A 23 -4.38 4.96 -7.43
C ASP A 23 -5.79 4.70 -7.96
N ASN A 24 -6.76 5.45 -7.42
CA ASN A 24 -8.19 5.34 -7.74
C ASN A 24 -8.77 3.94 -7.49
N CYS A 25 -8.08 3.11 -6.71
CA CYS A 25 -8.60 1.81 -6.28
C CYS A 25 -9.54 1.98 -5.08
N GLN A 26 -10.64 1.23 -5.06
CA GLN A 26 -11.53 1.25 -3.90
C GLN A 26 -10.93 0.40 -2.76
N SER A 27 -10.60 1.06 -1.64
CA SER A 27 -10.31 0.40 -0.37
C SER A 27 -11.59 -0.13 0.27
N TYR A 28 -11.47 -1.22 1.05
CA TYR A 28 -12.59 -1.77 1.82
C TYR A 28 -12.53 -1.22 3.24
N GLU A 29 -13.62 -0.62 3.71
CA GLU A 29 -13.68 0.08 5.02
C GLU A 29 -12.57 1.12 5.25
N GLY A 30 -11.97 1.67 4.20
CA GLY A 30 -10.85 2.60 4.30
C GLY A 30 -9.54 1.96 4.79
N LYS A 31 -9.39 0.65 4.58
CA LYS A 31 -8.18 -0.13 4.92
C LYS A 31 -7.50 -0.68 3.67
N ILE A 32 -6.18 -0.89 3.79
CA ILE A 32 -5.39 -1.58 2.77
C ILE A 32 -5.66 -3.08 2.86
N GLU A 33 -5.92 -3.71 1.72
CA GLU A 33 -6.13 -5.15 1.60
C GLU A 33 -5.32 -5.71 0.43
N GLY A 34 -4.78 -6.93 0.61
CA GLY A 34 -3.97 -7.63 -0.39
C GLY A 34 -2.49 -7.21 -0.42
N LEU A 35 -2.08 -6.24 0.41
CA LEU A 35 -0.68 -5.92 0.63
C LEU A 35 -0.16 -6.74 1.81
N THR A 36 0.85 -7.57 1.58
CA THR A 36 1.48 -8.44 2.58
C THR A 36 2.96 -8.07 2.76
N ASP A 37 3.64 -8.66 3.74
CA ASP A 37 5.09 -8.56 3.90
C ASP A 37 5.90 -9.28 2.82
N GLU A 38 5.23 -9.97 1.87
CA GLU A 38 5.86 -10.59 0.69
C GLU A 38 6.41 -9.56 -0.30
N PHE A 39 5.99 -8.30 -0.21
CA PHE A 39 6.48 -7.18 -1.03
C PHE A 39 7.84 -6.67 -0.52
N GLU A 40 8.81 -7.57 -0.43
CA GLU A 40 10.12 -7.31 0.18
C GLU A 40 10.99 -6.31 -0.60
N GLU A 41 10.87 -6.29 -1.93
CA GLU A 41 11.59 -5.35 -2.81
C GLU A 41 10.85 -4.05 -3.08
N LEU A 42 9.69 -3.81 -2.46
CA LEU A 42 8.85 -2.66 -2.75
C LEU A 42 9.51 -1.37 -2.26
N GLU A 43 9.88 -0.51 -3.19
CA GLU A 43 10.53 0.79 -2.96
C GLU A 43 9.54 1.96 -3.08
N PHE A 44 8.51 1.82 -3.92
CA PHE A 44 7.51 2.84 -4.17
C PHE A 44 6.08 2.28 -4.07
N LEU A 45 5.24 2.93 -3.27
CA LEU A 45 3.83 2.61 -3.13
C LEU A 45 2.99 3.88 -3.32
N SER A 46 2.10 3.89 -4.30
CA SER A 46 1.12 4.96 -4.51
C SER A 46 -0.29 4.45 -4.26
N THR A 47 -1.01 5.16 -3.40
CA THR A 47 -2.39 4.86 -2.99
C THR A 47 -3.19 6.15 -2.95
N ILE A 48 -3.30 6.85 -4.08
CA ILE A 48 -3.97 8.16 -4.17
C ILE A 48 -5.47 7.99 -4.46
N ASN A 49 -6.31 8.78 -3.81
CA ASN A 49 -7.78 8.79 -4.02
C ASN A 49 -8.40 7.39 -3.90
N VAL A 50 -8.02 6.65 -2.86
CA VAL A 50 -8.48 5.26 -2.64
C VAL A 50 -9.51 5.14 -1.52
N GLY A 51 -9.83 6.26 -0.86
CA GLY A 51 -10.76 6.30 0.26
C GLY A 51 -10.20 5.75 1.57
N LEU A 52 -8.87 5.70 1.73
CA LEU A 52 -8.24 5.24 2.96
C LEU A 52 -8.60 6.15 4.14
N THR A 53 -8.91 5.54 5.27
CA THR A 53 -9.18 6.20 6.56
C THR A 53 -8.07 5.91 7.58
N SER A 54 -7.33 4.82 7.39
CA SER A 54 -6.19 4.44 8.23
C SER A 54 -5.14 3.65 7.44
N VAL A 55 -3.88 3.80 7.84
CA VAL A 55 -2.73 3.02 7.34
C VAL A 55 -2.20 2.03 8.37
N ALA A 56 -2.96 1.75 9.44
CA ALA A 56 -2.52 0.86 10.51
C ALA A 56 -2.29 -0.61 10.09
N ASN A 57 -2.94 -1.04 9.00
CA ASN A 57 -2.82 -2.42 8.48
C ASN A 57 -1.74 -2.56 7.40
N LEU A 58 -0.91 -1.55 7.20
CA LEU A 58 0.15 -1.61 6.20
C LEU A 58 1.23 -2.59 6.70
N PRO A 59 1.60 -3.61 5.91
CA PRO A 59 2.67 -4.54 6.28
C PRO A 59 4.00 -3.81 6.44
N LYS A 60 4.97 -4.48 7.05
CA LYS A 60 6.31 -3.94 7.21
C LYS A 60 7.06 -4.01 5.88
N LEU A 61 7.20 -2.86 5.23
CA LEU A 61 7.90 -2.72 3.95
C LEU A 61 9.30 -2.14 4.17
N ASN A 62 10.27 -3.00 4.44
CA ASN A 62 11.63 -2.58 4.85
C ASN A 62 12.38 -1.77 3.79
N LYS A 63 12.06 -1.97 2.49
CA LYS A 63 12.71 -1.27 1.38
C LYS A 63 11.92 -0.07 0.86
N LEU A 64 10.77 0.25 1.46
CA LEU A 64 9.92 1.33 0.99
C LEU A 64 10.61 2.68 1.21
N LYS A 65 10.89 3.38 0.12
CA LYS A 65 11.52 4.71 0.12
C LYS A 65 10.50 5.82 -0.03
N LYS A 66 9.39 5.56 -0.72
CA LYS A 66 8.38 6.57 -1.02
C LYS A 66 6.97 5.98 -0.95
N LEU A 67 6.10 6.69 -0.23
CA LEU A 67 4.70 6.36 -0.01
C LEU A 67 3.83 7.58 -0.36
N GLU A 68 2.91 7.43 -1.31
CA GLU A 68 1.96 8.50 -1.69
C GLU A 68 0.54 8.14 -1.24
N LEU A 69 -0.04 9.04 -0.43
CA LEU A 69 -1.33 8.86 0.24
C LEU A 69 -2.28 10.05 -0.02
N SER A 70 -2.02 10.84 -1.06
CA SER A 70 -2.82 12.02 -1.40
C SER A 70 -4.30 11.70 -1.63
N ASP A 71 -5.17 12.68 -1.38
CA ASP A 71 -6.62 12.54 -1.62
C ASP A 71 -7.30 11.39 -0.83
N ASN A 72 -6.76 11.07 0.34
CA ASN A 72 -7.38 10.15 1.30
C ASN A 72 -7.90 10.88 2.53
N ARG A 73 -8.77 10.22 3.30
CA ARG A 73 -9.36 10.74 4.55
C ARG A 73 -8.71 10.12 5.77
N ILE A 74 -7.38 10.03 5.76
CA ILE A 74 -6.62 9.38 6.82
C ILE A 74 -6.69 10.25 8.07
N SER A 75 -7.43 9.78 9.07
CA SER A 75 -7.64 10.47 10.34
C SER A 75 -6.82 9.89 11.49
N GLY A 76 -6.04 8.83 11.25
CA GLY A 76 -5.14 8.20 12.21
C GLY A 76 -4.28 7.07 11.60
N GLY A 77 -3.30 6.56 12.37
CA GLY A 77 -2.47 5.40 11.97
C GLY A 77 -1.09 5.72 11.37
N LEU A 78 -0.81 6.98 11.01
CA LEU A 78 0.52 7.39 10.53
C LEU A 78 1.62 7.16 11.59
N GLU A 79 1.28 7.33 12.87
CA GLU A 79 2.21 7.15 14.00
C GLU A 79 2.68 5.70 14.17
N TYR A 80 1.86 4.73 13.75
CA TYR A 80 2.23 3.31 13.75
C TYR A 80 3.14 2.95 12.58
N TRP A 81 2.90 3.59 11.44
CA TRP A 81 3.73 3.43 10.25
C TRP A 81 5.16 3.93 10.48
N GLN A 82 5.30 5.12 11.08
CA GLN A 82 6.60 5.75 11.33
C GLN A 82 7.47 4.99 12.35
N LYS A 83 6.88 4.09 13.16
CA LYS A 83 7.62 3.22 14.09
C LYS A 83 8.12 1.91 13.46
N SER A 84 7.66 1.60 12.26
CA SER A 84 7.94 0.33 11.57
C SER A 84 8.97 0.45 10.44
N VAL A 85 9.41 1.68 10.13
CA VAL A 85 10.52 2.02 9.23
C VAL A 85 11.82 2.25 9.99
#